data_AF-D4LFB6-F1
#
_entry.id   AF-D4LFB6-F1
#
_cell.length_a   1.000
_cell.length_b   1.000
_cell.length_c   1.000
_cell.angle_alpha   90.00
_cell.angle_beta   90.00
_cell.angle_gamma   90.00
#
_symmetry.space_group_name_H-M   'P 1'
#
loop_
_entity.id
_entity.type
_entity.pdbx_description
1 polymer ?
#
loop_
_entity_poly.entity_id
_entity_poly.type
_entity_poly.pdbx_seq_one_letter_code
_entity_poly.pdbx_strand_id
1 'polypeptide(L)'
;MLKLFSRLFSLGAAATLALAGTAGYYHYALPDSFYVTKGTELALHTALPIESAAEGDAPAYAAETVPMRGSVSLRLFGFLPIKTVEVTAVDTPLVVPGGDPFGIKLLMDGVMVVGMGKVNPEGECPAERAGIQVGDMVLSVNDTPINGNAALQQAIGEAQGEPVQIRINRGGDIRTLSLTPLYSQADACYKAGLWVRDSTAGIGTVTYYMPNSGRFAGLGHPVCDVDTGEIIPLSSGEVVGVNIQSVTKGSAGAAGELRGCFTPGKAMGSLYLNNRCGVFGTLETQRKPAEAVPLGLKQDVHTGEAVIRTTISGREPKEYAIEIEKADWGSTGTKNMVIHITDPALLDATGGIVQGMSGSPILQEGRLIGAVTHVFVSDPTRGYGIFAENMYEYSADTGG
;
A
#
# COMPACT_ATOMS: atom_id res chain seq x y z
N MET A 1 -58.58 13.55 -21.06
CA MET A 1 -58.15 12.27 -20.45
C MET A 1 -56.91 11.66 -21.11
N LEU A 2 -56.88 11.42 -22.43
CA LEU A 2 -55.71 10.78 -23.10
C LEU A 2 -54.35 11.47 -22.85
N LYS A 3 -54.30 12.81 -22.90
CA LYS A 3 -53.06 13.58 -22.65
C LYS A 3 -52.58 13.48 -21.19
N LEU A 4 -53.50 13.29 -20.24
CA LEU A 4 -53.16 13.12 -18.82
C LEU A 4 -52.60 11.72 -18.58
N PHE A 5 -53.23 10.69 -19.16
CA PHE A 5 -52.75 9.31 -19.13
C PHE A 5 -51.37 9.16 -19.78
N SER A 6 -51.15 9.76 -20.96
CA SER A 6 -49.86 9.74 -21.65
C SER A 6 -48.76 10.42 -20.82
N ARG A 7 -49.06 11.54 -20.15
CA ARG A 7 -48.12 12.22 -19.24
C ARG A 7 -47.79 11.39 -18.01
N LEU A 8 -48.80 10.80 -17.35
CA LEU A 8 -48.62 9.91 -16.21
C LEU A 8 -47.78 8.68 -16.57
N PHE A 9 -48.05 8.08 -17.73
CA PHE A 9 -47.30 6.94 -18.25
C PHE A 9 -45.84 7.32 -18.54
N SER A 10 -45.59 8.48 -19.18
CA SER A 10 -44.23 8.95 -19.44
C SER A 10 -43.44 9.26 -18.17
N LEU A 11 -44.09 9.82 -17.14
CA LEU A 11 -43.47 10.04 -15.83
C LEU A 11 -43.13 8.71 -15.14
N GLY A 12 -44.06 7.76 -15.15
CA GLY A 12 -43.84 6.43 -14.60
C GLY A 12 -42.68 5.70 -15.28
N ALA A 13 -42.63 5.72 -16.61
CA ALA A 13 -41.54 5.11 -17.38
C ALA A 13 -40.18 5.77 -17.05
N ALA A 14 -40.12 7.10 -16.97
CA ALA A 14 -38.90 7.82 -16.59
C ALA A 14 -38.44 7.48 -15.17
N ALA A 15 -39.37 7.38 -14.21
CA ALA A 15 -39.06 6.98 -12.83
C ALA A 15 -38.53 5.54 -12.75
N THR A 16 -39.14 4.60 -13.49
CA THR A 16 -38.66 3.21 -13.55
C THR A 16 -37.27 3.12 -14.19
N LEU A 17 -37.01 3.86 -15.27
CA LEU A 17 -35.68 3.93 -15.90
C LEU A 17 -34.64 4.50 -14.93
N ALA A 18 -34.99 5.53 -14.16
CA ALA A 18 -34.09 6.11 -13.16
C ALA A 18 -33.80 5.12 -12.02
N LEU A 19 -34.83 4.42 -11.49
CA LEU A 19 -34.66 3.39 -10.47
C LEU A 19 -33.83 2.21 -10.96
N ALA A 20 -34.08 1.72 -12.19
CA ALA A 20 -33.31 0.64 -12.80
C ALA A 20 -31.85 1.06 -13.07
N GLY A 21 -31.63 2.28 -13.54
CA GLY A 21 -30.28 2.83 -13.72
C GLY A 21 -29.53 2.98 -12.40
N THR A 22 -30.22 3.41 -11.34
CA THR A 22 -29.67 3.53 -9.99
C THR A 22 -29.34 2.16 -9.40
N ALA A 23 -30.23 1.17 -9.52
CA ALA A 23 -29.97 -0.20 -9.10
C ALA A 23 -28.80 -0.80 -9.89
N GLY A 24 -28.72 -0.56 -11.21
CA GLY A 24 -27.60 -0.96 -12.05
C GLY A 24 -26.27 -0.32 -11.63
N TYR A 25 -26.30 0.97 -11.26
CA TYR A 25 -25.14 1.66 -10.71
C TYR A 25 -24.65 1.00 -9.41
N TYR A 26 -25.53 0.78 -8.43
CA TYR A 26 -25.15 0.16 -7.16
C TYR A 26 -24.77 -1.32 -7.30
N HIS A 27 -25.37 -2.03 -8.26
CA HIS A 27 -24.97 -3.39 -8.60
C HIS A 27 -23.49 -3.45 -8.99
N TYR A 28 -23.04 -2.48 -9.80
CA TYR A 28 -21.66 -2.36 -10.25
C TYR A 28 -20.73 -1.74 -9.20
N ALA A 29 -21.19 -0.75 -8.45
CA ALA A 29 -20.35 0.02 -7.52
C ALA A 29 -20.09 -0.69 -6.18
N LEU A 30 -21.04 -1.51 -5.71
CA LEU A 30 -20.88 -2.22 -4.44
C LEU A 30 -20.07 -3.52 -4.62
N PRO A 31 -19.30 -3.97 -3.62
CA PRO A 31 -18.66 -5.28 -3.61
C PRO A 31 -19.63 -6.46 -3.64
N ASP A 32 -19.12 -7.63 -4.03
CA ASP A 32 -19.84 -8.90 -3.94
C ASP A 32 -19.67 -9.59 -2.58
N SER A 33 -18.70 -9.16 -1.78
CA SER A 33 -18.46 -9.68 -0.43
C SER A 33 -18.11 -8.57 0.58
N PHE A 34 -18.58 -8.76 1.81
CA PHE A 34 -18.34 -7.86 2.94
C PHE A 34 -17.90 -8.62 4.18
N TYR A 35 -17.05 -7.99 4.98
CA TYR A 35 -16.81 -8.40 6.35
C TYR A 35 -17.74 -7.62 7.27
N VAL A 36 -18.23 -8.24 8.34
CA VAL A 36 -19.01 -7.55 9.37
C VAL A 36 -18.46 -7.88 10.75
N THR A 37 -18.53 -6.92 11.66
CA THR A 37 -18.12 -7.18 13.06
C THR A 37 -19.08 -8.22 13.65
N LYS A 38 -18.58 -9.23 14.35
CA LYS A 38 -19.45 -10.21 15.03
C LYS A 38 -20.51 -9.52 15.89
N GLY A 39 -21.76 -9.97 15.75
CA GLY A 39 -22.92 -9.40 16.44
C GLY A 39 -23.48 -8.11 15.82
N THR A 40 -23.00 -7.67 14.66
CA THR A 40 -23.53 -6.49 13.93
C THR A 40 -24.14 -6.89 12.59
N GLU A 41 -25.08 -6.09 12.11
CA GLU A 41 -25.66 -6.22 10.76
C GLU A 41 -24.87 -5.38 9.74
N LEU A 42 -24.95 -5.75 8.47
CA LEU A 42 -24.34 -4.99 7.38
C LEU A 42 -25.08 -3.66 7.19
N ALA A 43 -24.41 -2.56 7.54
CA ALA A 43 -24.86 -1.20 7.25
C ALA A 43 -24.03 -0.60 6.10
N LEU A 44 -24.69 0.05 5.15
CA LEU A 44 -24.05 0.68 3.99
C LEU A 44 -24.31 2.19 4.00
N HIS A 45 -23.24 2.98 4.07
CA HIS A 45 -23.29 4.44 3.99
C HIS A 45 -23.26 4.90 2.52
N THR A 46 -24.41 4.84 1.87
CA THR A 46 -24.57 5.24 0.46
C THR A 46 -25.47 6.46 0.31
N ALA A 47 -25.40 7.14 -0.84
CA ALA A 47 -26.17 8.36 -1.09
C ALA A 47 -27.69 8.13 -1.08
N LEU A 48 -28.13 6.90 -1.38
CA LEU A 48 -29.53 6.48 -1.30
C LEU A 48 -29.65 5.30 -0.34
N PRO A 49 -30.76 5.16 0.42
CA PRO A 49 -30.92 4.06 1.37
C PRO A 49 -30.82 2.68 0.70
N ILE A 50 -29.86 1.87 1.16
CA ILE A 50 -29.72 0.47 0.80
C ILE A 50 -29.80 -0.35 2.08
N GLU A 51 -30.80 -1.22 2.15
CA GLU A 51 -31.03 -2.10 3.28
C GLU A 51 -30.58 -3.52 2.94
N SER A 52 -30.03 -4.18 3.95
CA SER A 52 -29.62 -5.58 3.85
C SER A 52 -30.73 -6.45 4.42
N ALA A 53 -31.19 -7.46 3.67
CA ALA A 53 -32.22 -8.39 4.08
C ALA A 53 -31.69 -9.83 3.98
N ALA A 54 -31.69 -10.56 5.10
CA ALA A 54 -31.29 -11.96 5.11
C ALA A 54 -32.24 -12.80 4.23
N GLU A 55 -31.70 -13.68 3.40
CA GLU A 55 -32.48 -14.71 2.71
C GLU A 55 -32.49 -15.99 3.57
N GLY A 56 -33.64 -16.30 4.19
CA GLY A 56 -33.85 -17.52 5.00
C GLY A 56 -33.89 -17.27 6.52
N ASP A 57 -34.10 -18.34 7.30
CA ASP A 57 -33.98 -18.31 8.77
C ASP A 57 -32.59 -17.75 9.10
N ALA A 58 -32.57 -16.56 9.68
CA ALA A 58 -31.37 -15.81 9.97
C ALA A 58 -30.33 -16.72 10.66
N PRO A 59 -29.07 -16.76 10.22
CA PRO A 59 -28.04 -17.11 11.17
C PRO A 59 -28.09 -16.01 12.23
N ALA A 60 -28.66 -16.33 13.39
CA ALA A 60 -28.49 -15.50 14.56
C ALA A 60 -26.99 -15.30 14.72
N TYR A 61 -26.51 -14.06 14.54
CA TYR A 61 -25.09 -13.68 14.61
C TYR A 61 -24.50 -13.80 16.03
N ALA A 62 -25.09 -14.66 16.86
CA ALA A 62 -24.83 -14.89 18.27
C ALA A 62 -24.61 -16.39 18.53
N ALA A 63 -23.48 -16.93 18.06
CA ALA A 63 -22.88 -18.10 18.68
C ALA A 63 -21.39 -18.15 18.36
N GLU A 64 -20.59 -18.42 19.39
CA GLU A 64 -19.14 -18.38 19.40
C GLU A 64 -18.53 -19.48 18.52
N THR A 65 -17.45 -19.11 17.84
CA THR A 65 -16.48 -19.93 17.09
C THR A 65 -16.82 -20.26 15.62
N VAL A 66 -15.85 -19.93 14.74
CA VAL A 66 -15.80 -19.99 13.25
C VAL A 66 -16.37 -18.74 12.54
N PRO A 67 -15.71 -18.18 11.51
CA PRO A 67 -16.30 -17.12 10.68
C PRO A 67 -17.60 -17.63 10.06
N MET A 68 -18.74 -17.08 10.50
CA MET A 68 -20.04 -17.38 9.90
C MET A 68 -20.10 -16.66 8.55
N ARG A 69 -20.13 -17.45 7.47
CA ARG A 69 -20.44 -16.97 6.13
C ARG A 69 -21.94 -17.07 5.89
N GLY A 70 -22.54 -16.00 5.40
CA GLY A 70 -23.94 -15.94 5.00
C GLY A 70 -24.12 -15.16 3.71
N SER A 71 -25.33 -15.18 3.17
CA SER A 71 -25.72 -14.38 2.00
C SER A 71 -26.82 -13.40 2.38
N VAL A 72 -26.70 -12.16 1.94
CA VAL A 72 -27.65 -11.09 2.24
C VAL A 72 -28.06 -10.39 0.96
N SER A 73 -29.36 -10.13 0.80
CA SER A 73 -29.92 -9.40 -0.35
C SER A 73 -29.88 -7.90 -0.09
N LEU A 74 -29.19 -7.14 -0.95
CA LEU A 74 -29.17 -5.68 -0.92
C LEU A 74 -30.35 -5.11 -1.68
N ARG A 75 -31.11 -4.21 -1.04
CA ARG A 75 -32.34 -3.63 -1.60
C ARG A 75 -32.32 -2.11 -1.56
N LEU A 76 -32.53 -1.47 -2.70
CA LEU A 76 -32.69 -0.01 -2.81
C LEU A 76 -34.05 0.38 -2.22
N PHE A 77 -34.05 1.32 -1.27
CA PHE A 77 -35.22 1.73 -0.48
C PHE A 77 -35.95 0.56 0.22
N GLY A 78 -35.24 -0.53 0.51
CA GLY A 78 -35.80 -1.72 1.19
C GLY A 78 -36.67 -2.65 0.32
N PHE A 79 -37.04 -2.25 -0.91
CA PHE A 79 -37.97 -3.03 -1.75
C PHE A 79 -37.41 -3.47 -3.11
N LEU A 80 -36.52 -2.69 -3.74
CA LEU A 80 -36.01 -3.00 -5.09
C LEU A 80 -34.70 -3.78 -4.98
N PRO A 81 -34.64 -5.08 -5.36
CA PRO A 81 -33.41 -5.87 -5.23
C PRO A 81 -32.31 -5.33 -6.15
N ILE A 82 -31.10 -5.21 -5.60
CA ILE A 82 -29.89 -4.78 -6.31
C ILE A 82 -29.03 -6.01 -6.65
N LYS A 83 -28.63 -6.76 -5.61
CA LYS A 83 -27.89 -8.03 -5.71
C LYS A 83 -27.82 -8.75 -4.37
N THR A 84 -27.43 -10.02 -4.40
CA THR A 84 -27.07 -10.80 -3.22
C THR A 84 -25.57 -10.77 -3.02
N VAL A 85 -25.11 -10.56 -1.79
CA VAL A 85 -23.69 -10.46 -1.42
C VAL A 85 -23.34 -11.46 -0.34
N GLU A 86 -22.08 -11.89 -0.32
CA GLU A 86 -21.54 -12.73 0.76
C GLU A 86 -21.14 -11.86 1.95
N VAL A 87 -21.48 -12.30 3.16
CA VAL A 87 -21.15 -11.62 4.41
C VAL A 87 -20.37 -12.58 5.30
N THR A 88 -19.19 -12.16 5.75
CA THR A 88 -18.35 -12.94 6.66
C THR A 88 -18.20 -12.21 7.99
N ALA A 89 -18.67 -12.83 9.07
CA ALA A 89 -18.50 -12.25 10.41
C ALA A 89 -17.05 -12.40 10.91
N VAL A 90 -16.42 -11.30 11.32
CA VAL A 90 -15.02 -11.22 11.78
C VAL A 90 -14.91 -10.48 13.11
N ASP A 91 -13.85 -10.79 13.85
CA ASP A 91 -13.43 -9.99 14.99
C ASP A 91 -12.62 -8.80 14.47
N THR A 92 -13.21 -7.62 14.53
CA THR A 92 -12.55 -6.39 14.07
C THR A 92 -11.43 -6.01 15.04
N PRO A 93 -10.16 -5.95 14.59
CA PRO A 93 -9.05 -5.69 15.48
C PRO A 93 -9.11 -4.26 16.03
N LEU A 94 -8.69 -4.10 17.28
CA LEU A 94 -8.34 -2.79 17.83
C LEU A 94 -6.90 -2.47 17.44
N VAL A 95 -6.67 -1.24 16.99
CA VAL A 95 -5.38 -0.76 16.53
C VAL A 95 -5.08 0.60 17.15
N VAL A 96 -3.81 0.86 17.43
CA VAL A 96 -3.36 2.19 17.87
C VAL A 96 -2.94 2.97 16.64
N PRO A 97 -3.61 4.09 16.28
CA PRO A 97 -3.16 4.92 15.17
C PRO A 97 -1.75 5.42 15.43
N GLY A 98 -0.93 5.47 14.39
CA GLY A 98 0.43 5.99 14.43
C GLY A 98 0.49 7.46 14.03
N GLY A 99 0.98 7.71 12.81
CA GLY A 99 1.34 9.04 12.29
C GLY A 99 2.81 9.40 12.53
N ASP A 100 3.55 8.53 13.23
CA ASP A 100 4.95 8.76 13.56
C ASP A 100 5.86 8.45 12.36
N PRO A 101 6.93 9.24 12.16
CA PRO A 101 7.87 8.99 11.09
C PRO A 101 8.78 7.81 11.49
N PHE A 102 9.03 6.92 10.55
CA PHE A 102 10.00 5.84 10.72
C PHE A 102 10.89 5.74 9.50
N GLY A 103 12.14 5.39 9.75
CA GLY A 103 13.13 5.15 8.72
C GLY A 103 13.10 3.69 8.35
N ILE A 104 13.15 3.44 7.05
CA ILE A 104 13.18 2.13 6.44
C ILE A 104 14.59 1.94 5.91
N LYS A 105 15.21 0.82 6.25
CA LYS A 105 16.41 0.32 5.55
C LYS A 105 16.12 -1.09 5.10
N LEU A 106 16.10 -1.33 3.80
CA LEU A 106 15.87 -2.65 3.24
C LEU A 106 17.16 -3.18 2.63
N LEU A 107 17.44 -4.45 2.90
CA LEU A 107 18.43 -5.26 2.20
C LEU A 107 17.68 -6.26 1.31
N MET A 108 18.12 -6.37 0.07
CA MET A 108 17.49 -7.21 -0.94
C MET A 108 18.00 -8.65 -0.88
N ASP A 109 17.16 -9.60 -1.31
CA ASP A 109 17.58 -10.99 -1.55
C ASP A 109 18.34 -11.07 -2.88
N GLY A 110 19.65 -10.82 -2.83
CA GLY A 110 20.47 -10.67 -4.03
C GLY A 110 20.82 -9.22 -4.32
N VAL A 111 21.20 -8.95 -5.58
CA VAL A 111 21.35 -7.58 -6.08
C VAL A 111 20.50 -7.35 -7.32
N MET A 112 19.75 -6.25 -7.34
CA MET A 112 18.88 -5.87 -8.45
C MET A 112 19.67 -5.17 -9.54
N VAL A 113 19.47 -5.55 -10.79
CA VAL A 113 20.01 -4.85 -11.96
C VAL A 113 19.18 -3.60 -12.23
N VAL A 114 19.74 -2.42 -11.97
CA VAL A 114 19.09 -1.10 -12.18
C VAL A 114 19.53 -0.44 -13.48
N GLY A 115 20.57 -0.98 -14.11
CA GLY A 115 21.08 -0.47 -15.37
C GLY A 115 22.17 -1.36 -15.93
N MET A 116 22.54 -1.10 -17.18
CA MET A 116 23.63 -1.80 -17.85
C MET A 116 24.49 -0.80 -18.62
N GLY A 117 25.77 -1.12 -18.74
CA GLY A 117 26.77 -0.25 -19.35
C GLY A 117 27.81 -1.01 -20.14
N LYS A 118 28.41 -0.30 -21.09
CA LYS A 118 29.51 -0.77 -21.92
C LYS A 118 30.78 -0.90 -21.08
N VAL A 119 31.52 -1.98 -21.27
CA VAL A 119 32.75 -2.29 -20.51
C VAL A 119 34.01 -1.87 -21.28
N ASN A 120 33.98 -1.93 -22.61
CA ASN A 120 35.11 -1.62 -23.47
C ASN A 120 34.76 -0.55 -24.53
N PRO A 121 35.77 0.06 -25.21
CA PRO A 121 35.55 1.05 -26.26
C PRO A 121 34.76 0.54 -27.46
N GLU A 122 34.82 -0.77 -27.74
CA GLU A 122 34.04 -1.46 -28.77
C GLU A 122 32.53 -1.46 -28.45
N GLY A 123 32.18 -1.15 -27.20
CA GLY A 123 30.82 -0.95 -26.75
C GLY A 123 30.10 -2.21 -26.34
N GLU A 124 30.84 -3.24 -25.92
CA GLU A 124 30.28 -4.50 -25.45
C GLU A 124 29.79 -4.41 -24.01
N CYS A 125 28.60 -4.97 -23.77
CA CYS A 125 28.04 -5.21 -22.44
C CYS A 125 27.86 -6.73 -22.22
N PRO A 126 28.68 -7.36 -21.37
CA PRO A 126 28.59 -8.80 -21.10
C PRO A 126 27.22 -9.24 -20.60
N ALA A 127 26.61 -8.46 -19.71
CA ALA A 127 25.28 -8.72 -19.17
C ALA A 127 24.19 -8.71 -20.24
N GLU A 128 24.21 -7.72 -21.13
CA GLU A 128 23.26 -7.62 -22.24
C GLU A 128 23.41 -8.82 -23.18
N ARG A 129 24.65 -9.20 -23.51
CA ARG A 129 24.93 -10.39 -24.34
C ARG A 129 24.44 -11.69 -23.68
N ALA A 130 24.50 -11.77 -22.35
CA ALA A 130 24.00 -12.91 -21.58
C ALA A 130 22.46 -12.93 -21.48
N GLY A 131 21.76 -11.87 -21.91
CA GLY A 131 20.31 -11.75 -21.85
C GLY A 131 19.76 -11.26 -20.50
N ILE A 132 20.62 -10.67 -19.66
CA ILE A 132 20.21 -10.00 -18.41
C ILE A 132 19.44 -8.72 -18.75
N GLN A 133 18.45 -8.39 -17.94
CA GLN A 133 17.56 -7.24 -18.11
C GLN A 133 17.52 -6.39 -16.83
N VAL A 134 17.18 -5.11 -16.99
CA VAL A 134 16.85 -4.25 -15.86
C VAL A 134 15.64 -4.83 -15.13
N GLY A 135 15.72 -4.90 -13.80
CA GLY A 135 14.75 -5.59 -12.93
C GLY A 135 15.13 -7.03 -12.57
N ASP A 136 16.15 -7.63 -13.20
CA ASP A 136 16.64 -8.95 -12.80
C ASP A 136 17.28 -8.89 -11.41
N MET A 137 16.94 -9.86 -10.56
CA MET A 137 17.61 -10.08 -9.27
C MET A 137 18.70 -11.12 -9.41
N VAL A 138 19.96 -10.74 -9.26
CA VAL A 138 21.09 -11.68 -9.25
C VAL A 138 21.18 -12.37 -7.89
N LEU A 139 21.01 -13.70 -7.88
CA LEU A 139 20.98 -14.52 -6.66
C LEU A 139 22.30 -15.23 -6.39
N SER A 140 22.97 -15.72 -7.43
CA SER A 140 24.26 -16.41 -7.31
C SER A 140 25.08 -16.28 -8.59
N VAL A 141 26.41 -16.33 -8.43
CA VAL A 141 27.38 -16.49 -9.52
C VAL A 141 28.15 -17.77 -9.25
N ASN A 142 28.08 -18.72 -10.19
CA ASN A 142 28.40 -20.13 -9.98
C ASN A 142 27.68 -20.65 -8.72
N ASP A 143 28.43 -21.26 -7.81
CA ASP A 143 27.93 -21.79 -6.54
C ASP A 143 27.97 -20.76 -5.39
N THR A 144 28.37 -19.50 -5.66
CA THR A 144 28.50 -18.45 -4.66
C THR A 144 27.21 -17.61 -4.57
N PRO A 145 26.49 -17.63 -3.42
CA PRO A 145 25.37 -16.73 -3.19
C PRO A 145 25.82 -15.27 -3.20
N ILE A 146 25.05 -14.42 -3.86
CA ILE A 146 25.30 -12.98 -3.91
C ILE A 146 24.35 -12.30 -2.93
N ASN A 147 24.89 -11.68 -1.88
CA ASN A 147 24.10 -10.98 -0.86
C ASN A 147 24.44 -9.48 -0.77
N GLY A 148 25.04 -8.93 -1.83
CA GLY A 148 25.44 -7.54 -1.88
C GLY A 148 26.39 -7.22 -3.04
N ASN A 149 26.56 -5.93 -3.28
CA ASN A 149 27.33 -5.41 -4.42
C ASN A 149 28.79 -5.88 -4.38
N ALA A 150 29.39 -5.92 -3.19
CA ALA A 150 30.78 -6.37 -3.01
C ALA A 150 30.96 -7.86 -3.34
N ALA A 151 29.99 -8.71 -2.95
CA ALA A 151 30.03 -10.13 -3.25
C ALA A 151 29.92 -10.39 -4.76
N LEU A 152 29.03 -9.64 -5.46
CA LEU A 152 28.93 -9.73 -6.92
C LEU A 152 30.25 -9.29 -7.59
N GLN A 153 30.80 -8.16 -7.18
CA GLN A 153 32.05 -7.64 -7.74
C GLN A 153 33.19 -8.65 -7.58
N GLN A 154 33.32 -9.26 -6.40
CA GLN A 154 34.32 -10.29 -6.13
C GLN A 154 34.12 -11.51 -7.03
N ALA A 155 32.91 -12.08 -7.09
CA ALA A 155 32.64 -13.27 -7.88
C ALA A 155 32.89 -13.07 -9.39
N ILE A 156 32.55 -11.90 -9.92
CA ILE A 156 32.86 -11.53 -11.32
C ILE A 156 34.35 -11.33 -11.54
N GLY A 157 35.06 -10.75 -10.56
CA GLY A 157 36.51 -10.57 -10.62
C GLY A 157 37.27 -11.90 -10.60
N GLU A 158 36.85 -12.85 -9.77
CA GLU A 158 37.46 -14.18 -9.64
C GLU A 158 37.32 -15.04 -10.88
N ALA A 159 36.31 -14.77 -11.72
CA ALA A 159 36.13 -15.45 -13.01
C ALA A 159 37.29 -15.23 -13.99
N GLN A 160 38.05 -14.14 -13.84
CA GLN A 160 39.22 -13.82 -14.68
C GLN A 160 38.96 -13.90 -16.20
N GLY A 161 37.74 -13.55 -16.62
CA GLY A 161 37.32 -13.58 -18.03
C GLY A 161 36.73 -14.91 -18.51
N GLU A 162 36.71 -15.94 -17.68
CA GLU A 162 36.06 -17.21 -17.98
C GLU A 162 34.52 -17.09 -17.86
N PRO A 163 33.75 -17.89 -18.62
CA PRO A 163 32.30 -17.93 -18.48
C PRO A 163 31.87 -18.40 -17.08
N VAL A 164 30.94 -17.66 -16.48
CA VAL A 164 30.28 -17.99 -15.20
C VAL A 164 28.81 -18.28 -15.41
N GLN A 165 28.24 -19.11 -14.53
CA GLN A 165 26.80 -19.34 -14.46
C GLN A 165 26.17 -18.32 -13.51
N ILE A 166 25.35 -17.41 -14.02
CA ILE A 166 24.65 -16.43 -13.19
C ILE A 166 23.20 -16.85 -13.03
N ARG A 167 22.77 -17.05 -11.77
CA ARG A 167 21.39 -17.37 -11.45
C ARG A 167 20.64 -16.09 -11.11
N ILE A 168 19.57 -15.83 -11.86
CA ILE A 168 18.73 -14.65 -11.70
C ILE A 168 17.29 -15.05 -11.36
N ASN A 169 16.57 -14.15 -10.71
CA ASN A 169 15.12 -14.18 -10.59
C ASN A 169 14.53 -13.03 -11.41
N ARG A 170 13.67 -13.36 -12.38
CA ARG A 170 12.93 -12.40 -13.20
C ARG A 170 11.44 -12.59 -12.97
N GLY A 171 10.81 -11.72 -12.18
CA GLY A 171 9.38 -11.78 -11.91
C GLY A 171 8.89 -13.09 -11.26
N GLY A 172 9.76 -13.78 -10.50
CA GLY A 172 9.49 -15.09 -9.88
C GLY A 172 10.15 -16.25 -10.62
N ASP A 173 10.51 -16.09 -11.90
CA ASP A 173 11.15 -17.14 -12.69
C ASP A 173 12.66 -17.21 -12.41
N ILE A 174 13.12 -18.33 -11.84
CA ILE A 174 14.55 -18.57 -11.67
C ILE A 174 15.16 -19.06 -12.98
N ARG A 175 16.20 -18.36 -13.46
CA ARG A 175 16.93 -18.68 -14.69
C ARG A 175 18.42 -18.72 -14.42
N THR A 176 19.12 -19.60 -15.11
CA THR A 176 20.58 -19.65 -15.11
C THR A 176 21.07 -19.24 -16.49
N LEU A 177 21.93 -18.23 -16.54
CA LEU A 177 22.52 -17.68 -17.77
C LEU A 177 24.03 -17.86 -17.75
N SER A 178 24.66 -17.95 -18.92
CA SER A 178 26.11 -17.92 -19.02
C SER A 178 26.59 -16.51 -19.33
N LEU A 179 27.41 -15.95 -18.45
CA LEU A 179 27.98 -14.61 -18.57
C LEU A 179 29.50 -14.71 -18.64
N THR A 180 30.12 -14.05 -19.61
CA THR A 180 31.58 -14.00 -19.74
C THR A 180 32.05 -12.58 -19.46
N PRO A 181 32.67 -12.30 -18.30
CA PRO A 181 33.14 -10.96 -17.94
C PRO A 181 34.19 -10.44 -18.92
N LEU A 182 34.24 -9.12 -19.10
CA LEU A 182 35.26 -8.45 -19.91
C LEU A 182 36.18 -7.62 -19.04
N TYR A 183 37.47 -7.60 -19.37
CA TYR A 183 38.43 -6.77 -18.66
C TYR A 183 38.23 -5.29 -19.04
N SER A 184 37.91 -4.45 -18.06
CA SER A 184 37.89 -3.00 -18.23
C SER A 184 39.31 -2.45 -18.05
N GLN A 185 39.88 -1.91 -19.13
CA GLN A 185 41.17 -1.20 -19.06
C GLN A 185 41.06 0.08 -18.20
N ALA A 186 39.90 0.74 -18.20
CA ALA A 186 39.69 1.97 -17.45
C ALA A 186 39.66 1.74 -15.92
N ASP A 187 39.18 0.58 -15.50
CA ASP A 187 38.99 0.24 -14.07
C ASP A 187 39.96 -0.85 -13.58
N ALA A 188 40.84 -1.33 -14.46
CA ALA A 188 41.81 -2.39 -14.22
C ALA A 188 41.22 -3.68 -13.59
N CYS A 189 39.96 -4.03 -13.91
CA CYS A 189 39.29 -5.21 -13.37
C CYS A 189 38.26 -5.80 -14.35
N TYR A 190 37.89 -7.07 -14.15
CA TYR A 190 36.82 -7.72 -14.91
C TYR A 190 35.46 -7.18 -14.51
N LYS A 191 34.64 -6.84 -15.51
CA LYS A 191 33.30 -6.30 -15.34
C LYS A 191 32.27 -7.07 -16.16
N ALA A 192 31.07 -7.15 -15.60
CA ALA A 192 29.89 -7.69 -16.28
C ALA A 192 29.08 -6.62 -17.03
N GLY A 193 29.38 -5.32 -16.83
CA GLY A 193 28.56 -4.23 -17.37
C GLY A 193 27.24 -4.02 -16.63
N LEU A 194 27.14 -4.49 -15.39
CA LEU A 194 25.95 -4.36 -14.53
C LEU A 194 26.05 -3.13 -13.63
N TRP A 195 24.97 -2.36 -13.55
CA TRP A 195 24.72 -1.40 -12.47
C TRP A 195 23.71 -2.03 -11.52
N VAL A 196 24.09 -2.19 -10.27
CA VAL A 196 23.32 -2.96 -9.29
C VAL A 196 23.04 -2.19 -8.01
N ARG A 197 21.93 -2.55 -7.37
CA ARG A 197 21.50 -2.05 -6.07
C ARG A 197 21.18 -3.24 -5.17
N ASP A 198 21.68 -3.21 -3.94
CA ASP A 198 21.47 -4.25 -2.91
C ASP A 198 20.67 -3.76 -1.71
N SER A 199 20.39 -2.46 -1.66
CA SER A 199 19.74 -1.82 -0.52
C SER A 199 19.00 -0.55 -0.92
N THR A 200 18.00 -0.20 -0.12
CA THR A 200 17.32 1.10 -0.20
C THR A 200 17.05 1.65 1.19
N ALA A 201 16.93 2.97 1.30
CA ALA A 201 16.51 3.61 2.52
C ALA A 201 15.54 4.77 2.24
N GLY A 202 14.62 5.00 3.17
CA GLY A 202 13.62 6.05 3.03
C GLY A 202 12.95 6.39 4.35
N ILE A 203 12.09 7.40 4.30
CA ILE A 203 11.22 7.81 5.40
C ILE A 203 9.79 7.45 5.03
N GLY A 204 9.12 6.75 5.93
CA GLY A 204 7.69 6.48 5.87
C GLY A 204 6.98 6.96 7.12
N THR A 205 5.66 6.83 7.10
CA THR A 205 4.82 7.06 8.28
C THR A 205 4.22 5.73 8.74
N VAL A 206 4.27 5.47 10.05
CA VAL A 206 3.60 4.30 10.62
C VAL A 206 2.10 4.55 10.62
N THR A 207 1.34 3.67 10.00
CA THR A 207 -0.12 3.75 9.98
C THR A 207 -0.69 3.32 11.32
N TYR A 208 -0.39 2.11 11.78
CA TYR A 208 -0.94 1.62 13.03
C TYR A 208 -0.04 0.61 13.71
N TYR A 209 -0.24 0.49 15.01
CA TYR A 209 0.36 -0.55 15.84
C TYR A 209 -0.74 -1.51 16.30
N MET A 210 -0.40 -2.79 16.32
CA MET A 210 -1.23 -3.83 16.93
C MET A 210 -0.95 -3.86 18.43
N PRO A 211 -1.95 -3.66 19.29
CA PRO A 211 -1.82 -3.81 20.73
C PRO A 211 -1.21 -5.19 21.08
N ASN A 212 -0.36 -5.22 22.11
CA ASN A 212 0.21 -6.42 22.72
C ASN A 212 1.20 -7.26 21.88
N SER A 213 1.20 -7.16 20.55
CA SER A 213 2.08 -7.96 19.68
C SER A 213 3.38 -7.25 19.28
N GLY A 214 3.44 -5.92 19.44
CA GLY A 214 4.56 -5.11 18.93
C GLY A 214 4.61 -5.01 17.40
N ARG A 215 3.65 -5.61 16.68
CA ARG A 215 3.53 -5.52 15.22
C ARG A 215 3.02 -4.14 14.82
N PHE A 216 3.43 -3.68 13.65
CA PHE A 216 2.94 -2.44 13.05
C PHE A 216 2.80 -2.58 11.54
N ALA A 217 1.98 -1.71 10.95
CA ALA A 217 1.92 -1.46 9.53
C ALA A 217 2.30 -0.01 9.25
N GLY A 218 3.14 0.21 8.25
CA GLY A 218 3.55 1.53 7.80
C GLY A 218 3.59 1.59 6.28
N LEU A 219 3.48 2.80 5.72
CA LEU A 219 3.18 3.03 4.31
C LEU A 219 1.85 2.41 3.87
N GLY A 220 1.19 3.03 2.89
CA GLY A 220 0.01 2.45 2.24
C GLY A 220 0.27 1.87 0.85
N HIS A 221 1.55 1.62 0.53
CA HIS A 221 2.03 1.10 -0.75
C HIS A 221 3.39 0.41 -0.56
N PRO A 222 3.85 -0.43 -1.52
CA PRO A 222 5.15 -1.08 -1.41
C PRO A 222 6.30 -0.06 -1.49
N VAL A 223 7.44 -0.42 -0.92
CA VAL A 223 8.71 0.21 -1.27
C VAL A 223 9.17 -0.41 -2.58
N CYS A 224 9.23 0.42 -3.61
CA CYS A 224 9.70 0.06 -4.93
C CYS A 224 11.11 0.59 -5.18
N ASP A 225 11.81 -0.04 -6.11
CA ASP A 225 13.03 0.51 -6.67
C ASP A 225 12.72 1.72 -7.54
N VAL A 226 13.51 2.80 -7.43
CA VAL A 226 13.23 4.07 -8.12
C VAL A 226 13.47 4.00 -9.63
N ASP A 227 14.34 3.09 -10.08
CA ASP A 227 14.71 2.98 -11.49
C ASP A 227 13.85 1.95 -12.21
N THR A 228 13.50 0.83 -11.54
CA THR A 228 12.72 -0.25 -12.16
C THR A 228 11.22 -0.17 -11.86
N GLY A 229 10.82 0.47 -10.75
CA GLY A 229 9.43 0.49 -10.27
C GLY A 229 8.96 -0.82 -9.63
N GLU A 230 9.79 -1.86 -9.62
CA GLU A 230 9.47 -3.16 -9.04
C GLU A 230 9.48 -3.12 -7.51
N ILE A 231 8.63 -3.95 -6.89
CA ILE A 231 8.61 -4.11 -5.43
C ILE A 231 9.93 -4.73 -4.99
N ILE A 232 10.57 -4.11 -4.01
CA ILE A 232 11.84 -4.60 -3.50
C ILE A 232 11.59 -5.88 -2.68
N PRO A 233 12.15 -7.04 -3.08
CA PRO A 233 12.06 -8.27 -2.31
C PRO A 233 12.83 -8.09 -1.01
N LEU A 234 12.19 -8.43 0.11
CA LEU A 234 12.72 -8.18 1.44
C LEU A 234 13.50 -9.40 1.95
N SER A 235 14.84 -9.28 2.01
CA SER A 235 15.69 -10.26 2.71
C SER A 235 15.69 -9.98 4.21
N SER A 236 16.01 -8.73 4.54
CA SER A 236 15.93 -8.20 5.88
C SER A 236 15.66 -6.71 5.80
N GLY A 237 15.00 -6.17 6.82
CA GLY A 237 14.83 -4.73 6.92
C GLY A 237 14.88 -4.26 8.37
N GLU A 238 15.42 -3.06 8.55
CA GLU A 238 15.50 -2.40 9.83
C GLU A 238 14.53 -1.22 9.88
N VAL A 239 13.95 -1.05 11.06
CA VAL A 239 13.20 0.14 11.42
C VAL A 239 14.10 1.04 12.25
N VAL A 240 14.25 2.29 11.84
CA VAL A 240 15.05 3.28 12.59
C VAL A 240 14.20 4.50 12.94
N GLY A 241 14.54 5.15 14.06
CA GLY A 241 13.85 6.37 14.46
C GLY A 241 14.15 7.51 13.49
N VAL A 242 13.16 8.36 13.21
CA VAL A 242 13.33 9.55 12.38
C VAL A 242 12.99 10.79 13.17
N ASN A 243 13.76 11.86 12.96
CA ASN A 243 13.39 13.20 13.40
C ASN A 243 13.23 14.09 12.16
N ILE A 244 12.01 14.58 11.92
CA ILE A 244 11.70 15.48 10.81
C ILE A 244 12.24 16.87 11.15
N GLN A 245 13.12 17.39 10.28
CA GLN A 245 13.80 18.67 10.48
C GLN A 245 13.14 19.78 9.67
N SER A 246 12.67 19.48 8.46
CA SER A 246 12.07 20.45 7.55
C SER A 246 11.15 19.76 6.55
N VAL A 247 10.36 20.56 5.83
CA VAL A 247 9.53 20.11 4.72
C VAL A 247 9.85 20.95 3.49
N THR A 248 10.09 20.28 2.37
CA THR A 248 10.06 20.92 1.06
C THR A 248 8.61 20.94 0.60
N LYS A 249 8.04 22.14 0.40
CA LYS A 249 6.63 22.27 0.01
C LYS A 249 6.37 21.68 -1.36
N GLY A 250 5.26 20.95 -1.47
CA GLY A 250 4.72 20.50 -2.75
C GLY A 250 4.05 21.65 -3.50
N SER A 251 4.07 21.58 -4.83
CA SER A 251 3.36 22.49 -5.71
C SER A 251 2.86 21.73 -6.95
N ALA A 252 1.94 22.31 -7.71
CA ALA A 252 1.45 21.68 -8.93
C ALA A 252 2.63 21.39 -9.88
N GLY A 253 2.80 20.10 -10.24
CA GLY A 253 3.88 19.61 -11.09
C GLY A 253 5.16 19.22 -10.34
N ALA A 254 5.28 19.48 -9.04
CA ALA A 254 6.46 19.15 -8.24
C ALA A 254 6.07 18.60 -6.86
N ALA A 255 6.36 17.32 -6.63
CA ALA A 255 6.14 16.69 -5.33
C ALA A 255 7.04 17.33 -4.25
N GLY A 256 6.45 17.63 -3.10
CA GLY A 256 7.20 18.03 -1.91
C GLY A 256 7.75 16.81 -1.16
N GLU A 257 8.52 17.05 -0.11
CA GLU A 257 9.19 15.99 0.66
C GLU A 257 9.39 16.37 2.13
N LEU A 258 9.12 15.42 3.04
CA LEU A 258 9.56 15.48 4.42
C LEU A 258 11.06 15.18 4.52
N ARG A 259 11.83 16.12 5.08
CA ARG A 259 13.28 15.97 5.29
C ARG A 259 13.57 15.71 6.75
N GLY A 260 14.07 14.52 7.04
CA GLY A 260 14.45 14.10 8.38
C GLY A 260 15.80 13.42 8.41
N CYS A 261 16.33 13.26 9.62
CA CYS A 261 17.52 12.46 9.87
C CYS A 261 17.15 11.20 10.66
N PHE A 262 17.89 10.13 10.40
CA PHE A 262 17.82 8.93 11.23
C PHE A 262 18.41 9.22 12.60
N THR A 263 17.70 8.78 13.64
CA THR A 263 18.14 8.90 15.02
C THR A 263 19.32 7.94 15.22
N PRO A 264 20.47 8.43 15.74
CA PRO A 264 21.61 7.56 16.03
C PRO A 264 21.22 6.49 17.06
N GLY A 265 21.69 5.27 16.87
CA GLY A 265 21.47 4.17 17.81
C GLY A 265 21.14 2.85 17.10
N LYS A 266 20.72 1.87 17.91
CA LYS A 266 20.26 0.57 17.43
C LYS A 266 18.95 0.72 16.66
N ALA A 267 18.70 -0.18 15.71
CA ALA A 267 17.39 -0.34 15.09
C ALA A 267 16.30 -0.44 16.18
N MET A 268 15.17 0.22 15.94
CA MET A 268 13.99 0.18 16.80
C MET A 268 13.15 -1.08 16.59
N GLY A 269 13.41 -1.82 15.52
CA GLY A 269 12.61 -2.94 15.09
C GLY A 269 13.10 -3.54 13.78
N SER A 270 12.39 -4.55 13.30
CA SER A 270 12.66 -5.20 12.03
C SER A 270 11.42 -5.19 11.12
N LEU A 271 11.68 -5.25 9.82
CA LEU A 271 10.67 -5.43 8.79
C LEU A 271 10.70 -6.88 8.33
N TYR A 272 9.53 -7.49 8.21
CA TYR A 272 9.37 -8.87 7.74
C TYR A 272 8.52 -8.98 6.47
N LEU A 273 7.88 -7.89 6.04
CA LEU A 273 7.07 -7.89 4.82
C LEU A 273 7.10 -6.52 4.12
N ASN A 274 7.31 -6.55 2.81
CA ASN A 274 7.10 -5.42 1.89
C ASN A 274 6.23 -5.94 0.75
N ASN A 275 4.97 -5.50 0.69
CA ASN A 275 4.03 -5.98 -0.32
C ASN A 275 3.19 -4.83 -0.89
N ARG A 276 2.27 -5.15 -1.78
CA ARG A 276 1.43 -4.17 -2.48
C ARG A 276 0.66 -3.22 -1.56
N CYS A 277 0.42 -3.54 -0.29
CA CYS A 277 -0.40 -2.73 0.61
C CYS A 277 0.39 -2.05 1.73
N GLY A 278 1.72 -2.16 1.74
CA GLY A 278 2.56 -1.47 2.70
C GLY A 278 3.75 -2.30 3.14
N VAL A 279 4.36 -1.83 4.23
CA VAL A 279 5.49 -2.43 4.91
C VAL A 279 5.07 -2.81 6.33
N PHE A 280 5.42 -4.01 6.74
CA PHE A 280 5.04 -4.56 8.04
C PHE A 280 6.26 -5.04 8.80
N GLY A 281 6.21 -4.81 10.11
CA GLY A 281 7.34 -5.07 10.98
C GLY A 281 6.95 -5.26 12.44
N THR A 282 7.95 -5.46 13.26
CA THR A 282 7.85 -5.51 14.72
C THR A 282 8.78 -4.47 15.32
N LEU A 283 8.35 -3.82 16.41
CA LEU A 283 9.21 -2.97 17.23
C LEU A 283 9.77 -3.76 18.42
N GLU A 284 11.04 -3.52 18.75
CA GLU A 284 11.71 -4.14 19.90
C GLU A 284 11.16 -3.62 21.23
N THR A 285 10.75 -2.36 21.27
CA THR A 285 10.23 -1.72 22.49
C THR A 285 8.74 -1.46 22.34
N GLN A 286 7.94 -1.98 23.28
CA GLN A 286 6.53 -1.66 23.35
C GLN A 286 6.34 -0.15 23.60
N ARG A 287 5.49 0.46 22.78
CA ARG A 287 5.11 1.85 22.98
C ARG A 287 4.34 2.03 24.29
N LYS A 288 4.33 3.27 24.77
CA LYS A 288 3.43 3.67 25.85
C LYS A 288 1.98 3.30 25.46
N PRO A 289 1.13 2.93 26.42
CA PRO A 289 -0.28 2.74 26.16
C PRO A 289 -0.85 3.99 25.51
N ALA A 290 -1.37 3.84 24.31
CA ALA A 290 -2.10 4.87 23.58
C ALA A 290 -3.51 4.33 23.31
N GLU A 291 -4.43 5.25 23.05
CA GLU A 291 -5.82 4.91 22.78
C GLU A 291 -5.92 4.04 21.53
N ALA A 292 -6.51 2.86 21.69
CA ALA A 292 -6.77 1.95 20.59
C ALA A 292 -8.17 2.22 20.04
N VAL A 293 -8.27 2.28 18.73
CA VAL A 293 -9.53 2.49 18.00
C VAL A 293 -9.88 1.23 17.20
N PRO A 294 -11.16 0.99 16.90
CA PRO A 294 -11.55 -0.05 15.95
C PRO A 294 -10.95 0.22 14.57
N LEU A 295 -10.47 -0.84 13.91
CA LEU A 295 -10.19 -0.81 12.49
C LEU A 295 -11.53 -0.68 11.73
N GLY A 296 -11.62 0.27 10.81
CA GLY A 296 -12.79 0.45 9.95
C GLY A 296 -12.78 -0.52 8.78
N LEU A 297 -13.90 -1.19 8.54
CA LEU A 297 -14.11 -2.03 7.37
C LEU A 297 -14.47 -1.14 6.17
N LYS A 298 -14.39 -1.66 4.94
CA LYS A 298 -14.62 -0.83 3.74
C LYS A 298 -15.98 -0.12 3.74
N GLN A 299 -17.04 -0.76 4.25
CA GLN A 299 -18.37 -0.15 4.35
C GLN A 299 -18.48 0.95 5.41
N ASP A 300 -17.53 1.03 6.34
CA ASP A 300 -17.46 2.11 7.34
C ASP A 300 -16.91 3.41 6.72
N VAL A 301 -16.35 3.35 5.50
CA VAL A 301 -15.78 4.52 4.81
C VAL A 301 -16.84 5.22 3.98
N HIS A 302 -17.02 6.52 4.19
CA HIS A 302 -17.93 7.35 3.41
C HIS A 302 -17.35 8.74 3.11
N THR A 303 -17.91 9.40 2.10
CA THR A 303 -17.53 10.78 1.74
C THR A 303 -17.87 11.74 2.87
N GLY A 304 -17.08 12.81 3.02
CA GLY A 304 -17.26 13.84 4.03
C GLY A 304 -16.02 14.03 4.91
N GLU A 305 -16.23 14.61 6.09
CA GLU A 305 -15.16 14.99 7.01
C GLU A 305 -14.40 13.77 7.56
N ALA A 306 -13.08 13.90 7.62
CA ALA A 306 -12.18 12.96 8.27
C ALA A 306 -10.92 13.71 8.74
N VAL A 307 -10.01 13.02 9.42
CA VAL A 307 -8.71 13.58 9.79
C VAL A 307 -7.58 12.66 9.36
N ILE A 308 -6.44 13.25 9.00
CA ILE A 308 -5.18 12.51 8.90
C ILE A 308 -4.31 12.76 10.12
N ARG A 309 -3.61 11.74 10.58
CA ARG A 309 -2.60 11.87 11.64
C ARG A 309 -1.20 11.78 11.06
N THR A 310 -0.40 12.83 11.14
CA THR A 310 0.94 12.86 10.51
C THR A 310 1.93 13.75 11.23
N THR A 311 3.23 13.50 11.01
CA THR A 311 4.33 14.25 11.61
C THR A 311 5.07 15.05 10.55
N ILE A 312 4.88 16.37 10.54
CA ILE A 312 5.56 17.28 9.60
C ILE A 312 6.79 17.99 10.20
N SER A 313 7.01 17.86 11.51
CA SER A 313 8.14 18.45 12.21
C SER A 313 8.38 17.69 13.52
N GLY A 314 9.65 17.43 13.84
CA GLY A 314 10.03 16.67 15.02
C GLY A 314 9.66 15.19 14.91
N ARG A 315 9.02 14.66 15.96
CA ARG A 315 8.71 13.22 16.10
C ARG A 315 7.25 12.93 16.46
N GLU A 316 6.51 13.95 16.89
CA GLU A 316 5.18 13.79 17.44
C GLU A 316 4.11 14.06 16.36
N PRO A 317 3.20 13.11 16.12
CA PRO A 317 2.14 13.29 15.15
C PRO A 317 1.06 14.25 15.62
N LYS A 318 0.44 14.95 14.67
CA LYS A 318 -0.73 15.79 14.87
C LYS A 318 -1.84 15.39 13.91
N GLU A 319 -3.07 15.72 14.28
CA GLU A 319 -4.23 15.55 13.42
C GLU A 319 -4.46 16.80 12.58
N TYR A 320 -4.86 16.58 11.32
CA TYR A 320 -5.16 17.63 10.36
C TYR A 320 -6.46 17.25 9.64
N ALA A 321 -7.34 18.23 9.46
CA ALA A 321 -8.61 18.07 8.78
C ALA A 321 -8.42 17.71 7.29
N ILE A 322 -9.24 16.77 6.83
CA ILE A 322 -9.36 16.38 5.42
C ILE A 322 -10.83 16.15 5.05
N GLU A 323 -11.09 16.05 3.75
CA GLU A 323 -12.37 15.61 3.21
C GLU A 323 -12.16 14.39 2.31
N ILE A 324 -12.99 13.37 2.48
CA ILE A 324 -13.06 12.21 1.57
C ILE A 324 -13.99 12.58 0.43
N GLU A 325 -13.44 12.86 -0.74
CA GLU A 325 -14.20 13.25 -1.93
C GLU A 325 -14.82 12.04 -2.65
N LYS A 326 -14.15 10.87 -2.56
CA LYS A 326 -14.61 9.64 -3.20
C LYS A 326 -14.13 8.40 -2.44
N ALA A 327 -14.98 7.39 -2.32
CA ALA A 327 -14.62 6.04 -1.91
C ALA A 327 -14.99 5.04 -3.02
N ASP A 328 -14.10 4.10 -3.31
CA ASP A 328 -14.24 3.03 -4.28
C ASP A 328 -14.16 1.68 -3.55
N TRP A 329 -15.32 1.21 -3.11
CA TRP A 329 -15.45 -0.02 -2.32
C TRP A 329 -15.09 -1.28 -3.10
N GLY A 330 -15.19 -1.26 -4.44
CA GLY A 330 -14.84 -2.40 -5.30
C GLY A 330 -13.34 -2.52 -5.60
N SER A 331 -12.55 -1.49 -5.27
CA SER A 331 -11.12 -1.47 -5.56
C SER A 331 -10.34 -2.35 -4.58
N THR A 332 -9.61 -3.34 -5.10
CA THR A 332 -8.67 -4.19 -4.34
C THR A 332 -7.24 -3.65 -4.34
N GLY A 333 -7.01 -2.50 -4.98
CA GLY A 333 -5.71 -1.84 -5.08
C GLY A 333 -5.37 -0.98 -3.86
N THR A 334 -4.36 -0.11 -4.04
CA THR A 334 -3.86 0.84 -3.02
C THR A 334 -4.50 2.23 -3.09
N LYS A 335 -5.43 2.41 -4.04
CA LYS A 335 -6.12 3.67 -4.33
C LYS A 335 -7.61 3.43 -4.21
N ASN A 336 -8.07 3.32 -2.96
CA ASN A 336 -9.47 3.01 -2.64
C ASN A 336 -10.28 4.26 -2.34
N MET A 337 -9.64 5.37 -1.97
CA MET A 337 -10.32 6.64 -1.73
C MET A 337 -9.53 7.82 -2.28
N VAL A 338 -10.24 8.92 -2.58
CA VAL A 338 -9.66 10.23 -2.90
C VAL A 338 -9.88 11.14 -1.70
N ILE A 339 -8.81 11.75 -1.22
CA ILE A 339 -8.81 12.66 -0.09
C ILE A 339 -8.34 14.05 -0.52
N HIS A 340 -8.85 15.06 0.16
CA HIS A 340 -8.49 16.46 -0.02
C HIS A 340 -8.09 17.07 1.34
N ILE A 341 -6.88 17.62 1.42
CA ILE A 341 -6.40 18.33 2.62
C ILE A 341 -7.14 19.66 2.73
N THR A 342 -7.85 19.86 3.84
CA THR A 342 -8.60 21.09 4.12
C THR A 342 -7.99 21.88 5.28
N ASP A 343 -7.07 21.29 6.03
CA ASP A 343 -6.40 21.94 7.15
C ASP A 343 -5.45 23.07 6.70
N PRO A 344 -5.70 24.33 7.12
CA PRO A 344 -4.89 25.46 6.67
C PRO A 344 -3.46 25.39 7.20
N ALA A 345 -3.23 24.87 8.41
CA ALA A 345 -1.89 24.80 8.97
C ALA A 345 -1.02 23.78 8.24
N LEU A 346 -1.61 22.65 7.82
CA LEU A 346 -0.90 21.68 6.98
C LEU A 346 -0.60 22.25 5.60
N LEU A 347 -1.60 22.84 4.93
CA LEU A 347 -1.44 23.45 3.61
C LEU A 347 -0.37 24.55 3.62
N ASP A 348 -0.39 25.43 4.63
CA ASP A 348 0.59 26.48 4.78
C ASP A 348 2.00 25.93 5.00
N ALA A 349 2.15 24.82 5.73
CA ALA A 349 3.45 24.24 6.02
C ALA A 349 4.03 23.42 4.85
N THR A 350 3.19 22.66 4.15
CA THR A 350 3.65 21.60 3.22
C THR A 350 3.17 21.78 1.78
N GLY A 351 2.19 22.64 1.53
CA GLY A 351 1.51 22.74 0.24
C GLY A 351 0.53 21.58 -0.05
N GLY A 352 0.26 20.72 0.93
CA GLY A 352 -0.59 19.52 0.80
C GLY A 352 0.14 18.23 1.16
N ILE A 353 -0.16 17.15 0.44
CA ILE A 353 0.46 15.84 0.65
C ILE A 353 1.86 15.85 0.04
N VAL A 354 2.85 15.41 0.83
CA VAL A 354 4.26 15.34 0.40
C VAL A 354 4.84 13.95 0.61
N GLN A 355 5.94 13.64 -0.08
CA GLN A 355 6.65 12.38 0.10
C GLN A 355 7.09 12.23 1.57
N GLY A 356 6.93 11.01 2.11
CA GLY A 356 7.13 10.70 3.54
C GLY A 356 5.83 10.68 4.35
N MET A 357 4.76 11.36 3.91
CA MET A 357 3.43 11.26 4.54
C MET A 357 2.70 9.96 4.21
N SER A 358 3.17 9.17 3.25
CA SER A 358 2.58 7.87 2.94
C SER A 358 2.58 6.99 4.20
N GLY A 359 1.42 6.40 4.49
CA GLY A 359 1.13 5.70 5.75
C GLY A 359 0.53 6.57 6.84
N SER A 360 0.28 7.87 6.60
CA SER A 360 -0.45 8.70 7.57
C SER A 360 -1.86 8.15 7.80
N PRO A 361 -2.25 7.80 9.03
CA PRO A 361 -3.57 7.27 9.35
C PRO A 361 -4.69 8.21 8.92
N ILE A 362 -5.73 7.63 8.34
CA ILE A 362 -7.00 8.32 8.06
C ILE A 362 -8.02 7.82 9.08
N LEU A 363 -8.55 8.75 9.86
CA LEU A 363 -9.54 8.50 10.91
C LEU A 363 -10.87 9.16 10.53
N GLN A 364 -11.97 8.41 10.64
CA GLN A 364 -13.33 8.88 10.45
C GLN A 364 -14.20 8.24 11.53
N GLU A 365 -15.03 9.05 12.21
CA GLU A 365 -15.97 8.59 13.25
C GLU A 365 -15.33 7.70 14.34
N GLY A 366 -14.11 8.03 14.76
CA GLY A 366 -13.40 7.30 15.80
C GLY A 366 -12.83 5.93 15.37
N ARG A 367 -12.77 5.66 14.07
CA ARG A 367 -12.21 4.42 13.49
C ARG A 367 -11.01 4.71 12.60
N LEU A 368 -10.07 3.77 12.54
CA LEU A 368 -9.01 3.79 11.53
C LEU A 368 -9.53 3.22 10.22
N ILE A 369 -9.88 4.08 9.27
CA ILE A 369 -10.48 3.66 7.99
C ILE A 369 -9.45 3.47 6.87
N GLY A 370 -8.24 4.01 7.02
CA GLY A 370 -7.24 3.91 5.97
C GLY A 370 -5.92 4.59 6.25
N ALA A 371 -5.11 4.71 5.20
CA ALA A 371 -3.84 5.43 5.21
C ALA A 371 -3.64 6.22 3.91
N VAL A 372 -2.95 7.35 3.99
CA VAL A 372 -2.53 8.13 2.81
C VAL A 372 -1.52 7.32 1.99
N THR A 373 -1.62 7.33 0.66
CA THR A 373 -0.68 6.61 -0.22
C THR A 373 0.08 7.52 -1.18
N HIS A 374 -0.59 8.06 -2.19
CA HIS A 374 0.03 8.83 -3.27
C HIS A 374 -0.62 10.20 -3.40
N VAL A 375 0.19 11.22 -3.66
CA VAL A 375 -0.27 12.58 -3.97
C VAL A 375 -0.63 12.71 -5.45
N PHE A 376 -1.57 13.59 -5.80
CA PHE A 376 -1.79 13.98 -7.19
C PHE A 376 -0.71 14.98 -7.60
N VAL A 377 0.09 14.63 -8.62
CA VAL A 377 1.19 15.49 -9.07
C VAL A 377 0.70 16.87 -9.53
N SER A 378 -0.48 16.94 -10.14
CA SER A 378 -1.08 18.19 -10.61
C SER A 378 -1.69 19.04 -9.49
N ASP A 379 -2.02 18.42 -8.35
CA ASP A 379 -2.71 19.08 -7.24
C ASP A 379 -2.29 18.46 -5.90
N PRO A 380 -1.27 19.01 -5.23
CA PRO A 380 -0.73 18.42 -4.02
C PRO A 380 -1.72 18.44 -2.84
N THR A 381 -2.81 19.23 -2.89
CA THR A 381 -3.82 19.19 -1.83
C THR A 381 -4.66 17.92 -1.88
N ARG A 382 -4.61 17.17 -2.98
CA ARG A 382 -5.35 15.91 -3.17
C ARG A 382 -4.43 14.71 -3.27
N GLY A 383 -4.96 13.56 -2.90
CA GLY A 383 -4.27 12.29 -3.01
C GLY A 383 -5.17 11.10 -2.87
N TYR A 384 -4.55 9.94 -2.87
CA TYR A 384 -5.19 8.65 -2.68
C TYR A 384 -4.99 8.13 -1.26
N GLY A 385 -5.99 7.39 -0.77
CA GLY A 385 -5.90 6.56 0.43
C GLY A 385 -6.17 5.09 0.14
N ILE A 386 -5.58 4.21 0.95
CA ILE A 386 -5.85 2.77 0.99
C ILE A 386 -6.76 2.46 2.18
N PHE A 387 -7.67 1.48 2.06
CA PHE A 387 -8.48 1.01 3.17
C PHE A 387 -7.63 0.27 4.23
N ALA A 388 -7.96 0.49 5.50
CA ALA A 388 -7.31 -0.21 6.60
C ALA A 388 -7.58 -1.73 6.56
N GLU A 389 -8.78 -2.13 6.11
CA GLU A 389 -9.15 -3.54 5.83
C GLU A 389 -8.12 -4.21 4.92
N ASN A 390 -7.82 -3.60 3.76
CA ASN A 390 -6.84 -4.13 2.81
C ASN A 390 -5.47 -4.29 3.49
N MET A 391 -4.98 -3.25 4.18
CA MET A 391 -3.69 -3.32 4.89
C MET A 391 -3.65 -4.45 5.90
N TYR A 392 -4.74 -4.67 6.64
CA TYR A 392 -4.84 -5.69 7.66
C TYR A 392 -4.82 -7.11 7.07
N GLU A 393 -5.60 -7.37 6.03
CA GLU A 393 -5.66 -8.67 5.37
C GLU A 393 -4.30 -9.10 4.82
N TYR A 394 -3.62 -8.19 4.10
CA TYR A 394 -2.29 -8.46 3.55
C TYR A 394 -1.19 -8.59 4.62
N SER A 395 -1.45 -8.16 5.85
CA SER A 395 -0.57 -8.39 6.99
C SER A 395 -0.80 -9.75 7.66
N ALA A 396 -1.96 -10.36 7.46
CA ALA A 396 -2.36 -11.64 8.03
C ALA A 396 -2.02 -12.83 7.11
N ASP A 397 -1.97 -12.60 5.80
CA ASP A 397 -1.76 -13.63 4.76
C ASP A 397 -0.33 -14.20 4.71
N THR A 398 0.57 -13.78 5.61
CA THR A 398 1.90 -14.39 5.80
C THR A 398 1.92 -15.50 6.87
N GLY A 399 0.75 -15.97 7.30
CA GLY A 399 0.60 -17.03 8.30
C GLY A 399 0.23 -18.41 7.74
N GLY A 400 0.51 -18.68 6.46
CA GLY A 400 0.26 -19.95 5.77
C GLY A 400 1.52 -20.80 5.59
#